data_AF-A0A9N9X4R4-F1
#
_entry.id   AF-A0A9N9X4R4-F1
#
_cell.length_a   1.000
_cell.length_b   1.000
_cell.length_c   1.000
_cell.angle_alpha   90.00
_cell.angle_beta   90.00
_cell.angle_gamma   90.00
#
_symmetry.space_group_name_H-M   'P 1'
#
loop_
_entity.id
_entity.type
_entity.pdbx_description
1 polymer ?
#
loop_
_entity_poly.entity_id
_entity_poly.type
_entity_poly.pdbx_seq_one_letter_code
_entity_poly.pdbx_strand_id
1 'polypeptide(L)'
;MSSLETATNYQTVRWMRKPLWMPTAKSKVFRIPVRPKIPEDESKELMRLHNNYRTQIKSLRRYLTYKHCTRFLASEDPEEKRKAFEEDLKHCMELNNKWNDTQKILREKYIAEQLESELDFARKRIEMEMIRAEEKMSEIEGIVRKEKESSRNFITPENIDESIEHAVENPTDYNFALELDGGKFLGRNEVYKLNEQEKISAQQ
;
A
#
# COMPACT_ATOMS: atom_id res chain seq x y z
N MET A 1 -8.21 -4.22 25.40
CA MET A 1 -7.75 -4.53 24.03
C MET A 1 -6.37 -5.15 24.12
N SER A 2 -6.29 -6.47 23.97
CA SER A 2 -5.03 -7.19 23.79
C SER A 2 -5.37 -8.46 23.01
N SER A 3 -4.80 -8.52 21.82
CA SER A 3 -4.86 -9.54 20.78
C SER A 3 -4.94 -10.99 21.28
N LEU A 4 -6.11 -11.63 21.08
CA LEU A 4 -6.17 -13.08 20.91
C LEU A 4 -5.81 -13.40 19.47
N GLU A 5 -4.51 -13.30 19.18
CA GLU A 5 -3.93 -13.83 17.95
C GLU A 5 -3.98 -15.36 17.98
N THR A 6 -4.77 -15.89 17.06
CA THR A 6 -4.82 -17.24 16.51
C THR A 6 -3.60 -18.12 16.82
N ALA A 7 -3.68 -18.88 17.90
CA ALA A 7 -2.82 -20.03 18.18
C ALA A 7 -3.77 -21.23 18.34
N THR A 8 -3.92 -22.15 17.40
CA THR A 8 -2.88 -22.86 16.67
C THR A 8 -3.57 -23.69 15.58
N ASN A 9 -3.27 -23.42 14.31
CA ASN A 9 -3.27 -24.48 13.30
C ASN A 9 -2.14 -25.43 13.69
N TYR A 10 -2.40 -26.38 14.58
CA TYR A 10 -1.47 -27.47 14.89
C TYR A 10 -1.45 -28.43 13.70
N GLN A 11 -0.88 -27.99 12.58
CA GLN A 11 -0.37 -28.88 11.56
C GLN A 11 0.79 -29.62 12.23
N THR A 12 0.52 -30.83 12.71
CA THR A 12 1.57 -31.76 13.12
C THR A 12 2.36 -32.14 11.86
N VAL A 13 3.23 -31.25 11.41
CA VAL A 13 4.17 -31.60 10.35
C VAL A 13 4.99 -32.75 10.90
N ARG A 14 4.99 -33.87 10.18
CA ARG A 14 5.69 -35.10 10.57
C ARG A 14 7.19 -34.92 10.38
N TRP A 15 7.83 -33.96 11.04
CA TRP A 15 9.27 -33.69 10.90
C TRP A 15 10.15 -34.89 11.31
N MET A 16 9.61 -35.83 12.09
CA MET A 16 10.38 -36.98 12.62
C MET A 16 10.34 -38.24 11.74
N ARG A 17 9.59 -38.25 10.63
CA ARG A 17 9.52 -39.42 9.73
C ARG A 17 9.90 -39.05 8.32
N LYS A 18 10.50 -40.00 7.59
CA LYS A 18 10.79 -39.84 6.17
C LYS A 18 9.46 -39.65 5.41
N PRO A 19 9.35 -38.62 4.54
CA PRO A 19 8.18 -38.42 3.71
C PRO A 19 8.05 -39.52 2.65
N LEU A 20 6.84 -39.74 2.13
CA LEU A 20 6.55 -40.84 1.20
C LEU A 20 7.39 -40.81 -0.09
N TRP A 21 7.76 -39.62 -0.57
CA TRP A 21 8.56 -39.43 -1.78
C TRP A 21 10.08 -39.66 -1.58
N MET A 22 10.53 -39.82 -0.34
CA MET A 22 11.95 -40.06 -0.06
C MET A 22 12.25 -41.56 -0.17
N PRO A 23 13.31 -41.96 -0.90
CA PRO A 23 13.66 -43.36 -1.03
C PRO A 23 14.09 -43.98 0.31
N THR A 24 13.92 -45.29 0.40
CA THR A 24 14.46 -46.07 1.52
C THR A 24 16.00 -45.99 1.52
N ALA A 25 16.61 -46.02 2.71
CA ALA A 25 18.07 -45.99 2.79
C ALA A 25 18.66 -47.27 2.17
N LYS A 26 19.77 -47.18 1.44
CA LYS A 26 20.43 -48.32 0.76
C LYS A 26 20.63 -49.54 1.70
N SER A 27 20.98 -49.29 2.96
CA SER A 27 21.16 -50.33 4.00
C SER A 27 19.86 -51.02 4.46
N LYS A 28 18.68 -50.48 4.13
CA LYS A 28 17.36 -50.97 4.52
C LYS A 28 16.56 -51.54 3.35
N VAL A 29 16.96 -51.28 2.09
CA VAL A 29 16.26 -51.76 0.88
C VAL A 29 16.07 -53.28 0.90
N PHE A 30 17.13 -54.02 1.27
CA PHE A 30 17.14 -55.49 1.25
C PHE A 30 17.19 -56.12 2.65
N ARG A 31 17.01 -55.32 3.72
CA ARG A 31 17.11 -55.82 5.09
C ARG A 31 15.81 -56.52 5.50
N ILE A 32 15.85 -57.84 5.61
CA ILE A 32 14.75 -58.65 6.13
C ILE A 32 14.84 -58.67 7.68
N PRO A 33 13.83 -58.19 8.42
CA PRO A 33 13.83 -58.27 9.88
C PRO A 33 13.67 -59.73 10.33
N VAL A 34 14.62 -60.21 11.13
CA VAL A 34 14.55 -61.55 11.71
C VAL A 34 13.53 -61.55 12.84
N ARG A 35 12.58 -62.49 12.80
CA ARG A 35 11.61 -62.66 13.89
C ARG A 35 12.30 -63.34 15.08
N PRO A 36 12.11 -62.86 16.32
CA PRO A 36 12.62 -63.57 17.48
C PRO A 36 11.96 -64.96 17.57
N LYS A 37 12.75 -65.99 17.90
CA LYS A 37 12.23 -67.33 18.15
C LYS A 37 11.72 -67.38 19.58
N ILE A 38 10.42 -67.59 19.73
CA ILE A 38 9.74 -67.71 21.02
C ILE A 38 9.45 -69.20 21.24
N PRO A 39 9.63 -69.76 22.45
CA PRO A 39 9.20 -71.11 22.77
C PRO A 39 7.71 -71.32 22.48
N GLU A 40 7.34 -72.53 22.03
CA GLU A 40 5.95 -72.83 21.64
C GLU A 40 4.97 -72.69 22.82
N ASP A 41 5.39 -73.12 24.02
CA ASP A 41 4.58 -73.07 25.23
C ASP A 41 4.26 -71.62 25.64
N GLU A 42 5.25 -70.73 25.58
CA GLU A 42 5.06 -69.30 25.83
C GLU A 42 4.13 -68.65 24.80
N SER A 43 4.24 -69.04 23.52
CA SER A 43 3.39 -68.51 22.47
C SER A 43 1.91 -68.86 22.70
N LYS A 44 1.63 -70.11 23.08
CA LYS A 44 0.28 -70.57 23.41
C LYS A 44 -0.29 -69.86 24.62
N GLU A 45 0.50 -69.71 25.68
CA GLU A 45 0.08 -68.98 26.88
C GLU A 45 -0.18 -67.50 26.62
N LEU A 46 0.70 -66.83 25.86
CA LEU A 46 0.48 -65.45 25.42
C LEU A 46 -0.81 -65.31 24.60
N MET A 47 -1.08 -66.26 23.70
CA MET A 47 -2.31 -66.27 22.91
C MET A 47 -3.54 -66.41 23.81
N ARG A 48 -3.52 -67.35 24.77
CA ARG A 48 -4.60 -67.55 25.74
C ARG A 48 -4.88 -66.29 26.56
N LEU A 49 -3.83 -65.71 27.15
CA LEU A 49 -3.92 -64.50 27.97
C LEU A 49 -4.45 -63.32 27.16
N HIS A 50 -3.96 -63.14 25.93
CA HIS A 50 -4.39 -62.05 25.07
C HIS A 50 -5.84 -62.17 24.63
N ASN A 51 -6.30 -63.41 24.34
CA ASN A 51 -7.69 -63.68 24.01
C ASN A 51 -8.61 -63.36 25.20
N ASN A 52 -8.23 -63.78 26.41
CA ASN A 52 -8.98 -63.49 27.63
C ASN A 52 -9.05 -61.98 27.90
N TYR A 53 -7.90 -61.30 27.87
CA TYR A 53 -7.81 -59.85 28.05
C TYR A 53 -8.65 -59.09 27.03
N ARG A 54 -8.52 -59.41 25.74
CA ARG A 54 -9.29 -58.74 24.69
C ARG A 54 -10.78 -58.93 24.85
N THR A 55 -11.22 -60.11 25.29
CA THR A 55 -12.63 -60.40 25.57
C THR A 55 -13.13 -59.53 26.72
N GLN A 56 -12.37 -59.43 27.82
CA GLN A 56 -12.70 -58.59 28.98
C GLN A 56 -12.73 -57.10 28.63
N ILE A 57 -11.75 -56.59 27.88
CA ILE A 57 -11.73 -55.18 27.45
C ILE A 57 -12.88 -54.88 26.48
N LYS A 58 -13.24 -55.84 25.61
CA LYS A 58 -14.37 -55.69 24.68
C LYS A 58 -15.70 -55.60 25.43
N SER A 59 -15.90 -56.38 26.49
CA SER A 59 -17.12 -56.30 27.31
C SER A 59 -17.19 -54.97 28.06
N LEU A 60 -16.09 -54.50 28.66
CA LEU A 60 -16.01 -53.20 29.33
C LEU A 60 -16.30 -52.05 28.37
N ARG A 61 -15.68 -52.04 27.18
CA ARG A 61 -15.94 -51.03 26.16
C ARG A 61 -17.42 -51.00 25.78
N ARG A 62 -18.02 -52.15 25.52
CA ARG A 62 -19.44 -52.24 25.17
C ARG A 62 -20.34 -51.69 26.28
N TYR A 63 -20.04 -52.00 27.54
CA TYR A 63 -20.77 -51.47 28.70
C TYR A 63 -20.67 -49.94 28.78
N LEU A 64 -19.46 -49.39 28.65
CA LEU A 64 -19.25 -47.93 28.68
C LEU A 64 -19.93 -47.25 27.49
N THR A 65 -19.79 -47.80 26.29
CA THR A 65 -20.48 -47.30 25.09
C THR A 65 -21.98 -47.30 25.31
N TYR A 66 -22.56 -48.39 25.81
CA TYR A 66 -24.00 -48.45 26.10
C TYR A 66 -24.40 -47.38 27.13
N LYS A 67 -23.72 -47.30 28.27
CA LYS A 67 -23.99 -46.30 29.33
C LYS A 67 -23.92 -44.86 28.82
N HIS A 68 -22.96 -44.57 27.95
CA HIS A 68 -22.83 -43.24 27.35
C HIS A 68 -23.89 -43.00 26.28
N CYS A 69 -24.11 -43.94 25.36
CA CYS A 69 -25.12 -43.82 24.31
C CYS A 69 -26.53 -43.71 24.87
N THR A 70 -26.88 -44.47 25.92
CA THR A 70 -28.20 -44.35 26.58
C THR A 70 -28.39 -42.99 27.22
N ARG A 71 -27.34 -42.42 27.83
CA ARG A 71 -27.37 -41.05 28.35
C ARG A 71 -27.63 -40.01 27.25
N PHE A 72 -27.04 -40.18 26.07
CA PHE A 72 -27.26 -39.28 24.93
C PHE A 72 -28.62 -39.49 24.23
N LEU A 73 -29.16 -40.71 24.25
CA LEU A 73 -30.50 -41.03 23.73
C LEU A 73 -31.61 -40.52 24.66
N ALA A 74 -31.37 -40.50 25.97
CA ALA A 74 -32.39 -40.17 26.97
C ALA A 74 -32.59 -38.67 27.21
N SER A 75 -31.87 -37.76 26.53
CA SER A 75 -31.76 -36.38 27.02
C SER A 75 -32.75 -35.36 26.47
N GLU A 76 -33.27 -35.45 25.25
CA GLU A 76 -34.12 -34.35 24.75
C GLU A 76 -35.02 -34.78 23.59
N ASP A 77 -36.28 -34.34 23.64
CA ASP A 77 -37.20 -34.40 22.50
C ASP A 77 -36.59 -33.61 21.34
N PRO A 78 -36.41 -34.20 20.13
CA PRO A 78 -35.88 -33.49 18.97
C PRO A 78 -36.65 -32.20 18.64
N GLU A 79 -37.95 -32.13 18.95
CA GLU A 79 -38.75 -30.92 18.73
C GLU A 79 -38.39 -29.79 19.70
N GLU A 80 -38.08 -30.10 20.97
CA GLU A 80 -37.64 -29.10 21.95
C GLU A 80 -36.29 -28.50 21.57
N LYS A 81 -35.36 -29.32 21.09
CA LYS A 81 -34.09 -28.86 20.52
C LYS A 81 -34.31 -27.90 19.37
N ARG A 82 -35.17 -28.28 18.42
CA ARG A 82 -35.43 -27.46 17.24
C ARG A 82 -35.99 -26.09 17.64
N LYS A 83 -36.92 -26.06 18.59
CA LYS A 83 -37.47 -24.81 19.14
C LYS A 83 -36.39 -23.95 19.79
N ALA A 84 -35.55 -24.52 20.65
CA ALA A 84 -34.44 -23.80 21.28
C ALA A 84 -33.49 -23.19 20.22
N PHE A 85 -33.14 -23.95 19.18
CA PHE A 85 -32.31 -23.44 18.09
C PHE A 85 -33.00 -22.31 17.30
N GLU A 86 -34.30 -22.42 17.03
CA GLU A 86 -35.07 -21.38 16.34
C GLU A 86 -35.14 -20.09 17.17
N GLU A 87 -35.29 -20.20 18.49
CA GLU A 87 -35.30 -19.07 19.43
C GLU A 87 -33.93 -18.37 19.49
N ASP A 88 -32.86 -19.15 19.63
CA ASP A 88 -31.48 -18.62 19.62
C ASP A 88 -31.16 -17.92 18.29
N LEU A 89 -31.56 -18.53 17.17
CA LEU A 89 -31.36 -17.95 15.84
C LEU A 89 -32.11 -16.61 15.68
N LYS A 90 -33.36 -16.52 16.17
CA LYS A 90 -34.11 -15.26 16.18
C LYS A 90 -33.40 -14.20 17.02
N HIS A 91 -32.93 -14.56 18.21
CA HIS A 91 -32.20 -13.65 19.07
C HIS A 91 -30.91 -13.12 18.41
N CYS A 92 -30.12 -14.00 17.79
CA CYS A 92 -28.92 -13.62 17.05
C CYS A 92 -29.25 -12.70 15.86
N MET A 93 -30.33 -12.96 15.13
CA MET A 93 -30.78 -12.11 14.03
C MET A 93 -31.16 -10.71 14.52
N GLU A 94 -31.89 -10.59 15.63
CA GLU A 94 -32.24 -9.29 16.20
C GLU A 94 -31.00 -8.48 16.63
N LEU A 95 -30.02 -9.14 17.26
CA LEU A 95 -28.76 -8.49 17.63
C LEU A 95 -27.98 -8.03 16.39
N ASN A 96 -27.93 -8.85 15.34
CA ASN A 96 -27.27 -8.51 14.09
C ASN A 96 -27.95 -7.31 13.42
N ASN A 97 -29.28 -7.30 13.36
CA ASN A 97 -30.05 -6.19 12.79
C ASN A 97 -29.79 -4.88 13.54
N LYS A 98 -29.85 -4.90 14.88
CA LYS A 98 -29.51 -3.74 15.72
C LYS A 98 -28.10 -3.24 15.46
N TRP A 99 -27.14 -4.15 15.32
CA TRP A 99 -25.77 -3.78 15.01
C TRP A 99 -25.66 -3.16 13.61
N ASN A 100 -26.29 -3.75 12.59
CA ASN A 100 -26.31 -3.20 11.24
C ASN A 100 -26.92 -1.81 11.19
N ASP A 101 -27.98 -1.54 11.95
CA ASP A 101 -28.58 -0.21 12.07
C ASP A 101 -27.58 0.81 12.65
N THR A 102 -26.86 0.43 13.71
CA THR A 102 -25.80 1.30 14.27
C THR A 102 -24.68 1.57 13.27
N GLN A 103 -24.25 0.54 12.52
CA GLN A 103 -23.20 0.67 11.51
C GLN A 103 -23.66 1.50 10.32
N LYS A 104 -24.93 1.40 9.93
CA LYS A 104 -25.52 2.21 8.86
C LYS A 104 -25.45 3.70 9.21
N ILE A 105 -25.85 4.08 10.43
CA ILE A 105 -25.78 5.48 10.89
C ILE A 105 -24.34 6.00 10.86
N LEU A 106 -23.37 5.21 11.33
CA LEU A 106 -21.96 5.61 11.30
C LEU A 106 -21.43 5.76 9.86
N ARG A 107 -21.82 4.85 8.96
CA ARG A 107 -21.44 4.90 7.55
C ARG A 107 -22.01 6.13 6.86
N GLU A 108 -23.27 6.47 7.10
CA GLU A 108 -23.91 7.66 6.53
C GLU A 108 -23.21 8.94 7.00
N LYS A 109 -22.86 9.04 8.29
CA LYS A 109 -22.06 10.16 8.82
C LYS A 109 -20.70 10.27 8.13
N TYR A 110 -19.97 9.16 8.04
CA TYR A 110 -18.66 9.14 7.38
C TYR A 110 -18.75 9.57 5.91
N ILE A 111 -19.76 9.08 5.17
CA ILE A 111 -19.97 9.45 3.77
C ILE A 111 -20.29 10.95 3.65
N ALA A 112 -21.11 11.50 4.55
CA ALA A 112 -21.41 12.93 4.55
C ALA A 112 -20.15 13.78 4.78
N GLU A 113 -19.32 13.42 5.77
CA GLU A 113 -18.04 14.10 6.04
C GLU A 113 -17.08 14.03 4.85
N GLN A 114 -16.97 12.87 4.19
CA GLN A 114 -16.16 12.72 2.98
C GLN A 114 -16.67 13.62 1.85
N LEU A 115 -17.99 13.63 1.61
CA LEU A 115 -18.59 14.44 0.55
C LEU A 115 -18.41 15.94 0.80
N GLU A 116 -18.54 16.40 2.05
CA GLU A 116 -18.22 17.80 2.41
C GLU A 116 -16.75 18.12 2.12
N SER A 117 -15.82 17.24 2.50
CA SER A 117 -14.39 17.44 2.25
C SER A 117 -14.04 17.50 0.76
N GLU A 118 -14.67 16.66 -0.07
CA GLU A 118 -14.51 16.65 -1.52
C GLU A 118 -15.04 17.93 -2.16
N LEU A 119 -16.21 18.41 -1.71
CA LEU A 119 -16.79 19.67 -2.17
C LEU A 119 -15.89 20.86 -1.83
N ASP A 120 -15.34 20.90 -0.61
CA ASP A 120 -14.43 21.98 -0.20
C ASP A 120 -13.11 21.95 -0.97
N PHE A 121 -12.57 20.75 -1.23
CA PHE A 121 -11.40 20.60 -2.09
C PHE A 121 -11.68 21.08 -3.52
N ALA A 122 -12.83 20.71 -4.10
CA ALA A 122 -13.24 21.14 -5.42
C ALA A 122 -13.41 22.68 -5.49
N ARG A 123 -14.02 23.30 -4.49
CA ARG A 123 -14.16 24.76 -4.38
C ARG A 123 -12.81 25.47 -4.37
N LYS A 124 -11.90 25.03 -3.49
CA LYS A 124 -10.54 25.59 -3.41
C LYS A 124 -9.79 25.44 -4.74
N ARG A 125 -9.95 24.32 -5.41
CA ARG A 125 -9.34 24.08 -6.72
C ARG A 125 -9.87 25.06 -7.78
N ILE A 126 -11.18 25.28 -7.82
CA ILE A 126 -11.79 26.26 -8.74
C ILE A 126 -11.27 27.66 -8.45
N GLU A 127 -11.25 28.08 -7.18
CA GLU A 127 -10.73 29.39 -6.78
C GLU A 127 -9.27 29.59 -7.20
N MET A 128 -8.42 28.60 -6.96
CA MET A 128 -7.01 28.64 -7.39
C MET A 128 -6.85 28.71 -8.92
N GLU A 129 -7.67 27.99 -9.68
CA GLU A 129 -7.66 28.07 -11.15
C GLU A 129 -8.14 29.44 -11.64
N MET A 130 -9.15 30.04 -10.99
CA MET A 130 -9.61 31.40 -11.31
C MET A 130 -8.52 32.44 -11.08
N ILE A 131 -7.84 32.39 -9.92
CA ILE A 131 -6.73 33.31 -9.60
C ILE A 131 -5.62 33.18 -10.65
N ARG A 132 -5.20 31.96 -10.98
CA ARG A 132 -4.17 31.74 -12.02
C ARG A 132 -4.62 32.23 -13.40
N ALA A 133 -5.90 32.09 -13.73
CA ALA A 133 -6.43 32.57 -15.00
C ALA A 133 -6.40 34.10 -15.05
N GLU A 134 -6.78 34.78 -13.96
CA GLU A 134 -6.70 36.24 -13.85
C GLU A 134 -5.25 36.75 -13.94
N GLU A 135 -4.32 36.12 -13.23
CA GLU A 135 -2.89 36.45 -13.29
C GLU A 135 -2.36 36.32 -14.73
N LYS A 136 -2.64 35.20 -15.40
CA LYS A 136 -2.25 34.98 -16.80
C LYS A 136 -2.87 36.01 -17.75
N MET A 137 -4.14 36.34 -17.57
CA MET A 137 -4.81 37.36 -18.38
C MET A 137 -4.15 38.73 -18.20
N SER A 138 -3.82 39.11 -16.96
CA SER A 138 -3.10 40.35 -16.66
C SER A 138 -1.71 40.38 -17.30
N GLU A 139 -0.96 39.27 -17.24
CA GLU A 139 0.34 39.14 -17.92
C GLU A 139 0.22 39.30 -19.45
N ILE A 140 -0.75 38.61 -20.06
CA ILE A 140 -1.02 38.70 -21.50
C ILE A 140 -1.41 40.12 -21.89
N GLU A 141 -2.30 40.78 -21.13
CA GLU A 141 -2.68 42.17 -21.36
C GLU A 141 -1.48 43.12 -21.26
N GLY A 142 -0.59 42.90 -20.30
CA GLY A 142 0.67 43.64 -20.16
C GLY A 142 1.58 43.49 -21.38
N ILE A 143 1.72 42.26 -21.90
CA ILE A 143 2.49 41.98 -23.13
C ILE A 143 1.84 42.69 -24.32
N VAL A 144 0.54 42.53 -24.51
CA VAL A 144 -0.20 43.15 -25.62
C VAL A 144 -0.10 44.68 -25.57
N ARG A 145 -0.11 45.29 -24.38
CA ARG A 145 0.07 46.74 -24.23
C ARG A 145 1.46 47.21 -24.66
N LYS A 146 2.52 46.52 -24.20
CA LYS A 146 3.90 46.80 -24.61
C LYS A 146 4.11 46.64 -26.12
N GLU A 147 3.49 45.62 -26.70
CA GLU A 147 3.58 45.36 -28.14
C GLU A 147 2.85 46.44 -28.94
N LYS A 148 1.68 46.92 -28.48
CA LYS A 148 0.96 48.05 -29.09
C LYS A 148 1.74 49.37 -29.04
N GLU A 149 2.53 49.57 -27.99
CA GLU A 149 3.42 50.74 -27.88
C GLU A 149 4.59 50.62 -28.85
N SER A 150 5.20 49.43 -28.93
CA SER A 150 6.32 49.12 -29.82
C SER A 150 5.92 49.12 -31.30
N SER A 151 4.67 48.74 -31.62
CA SER A 151 4.18 48.69 -32.99
C SER A 151 4.12 50.05 -33.67
N ARG A 152 4.08 51.14 -32.90
CA ARG A 152 4.17 52.51 -33.43
C ARG A 152 5.52 52.81 -34.07
N ASN A 153 6.57 52.10 -33.63
CA ASN A 153 7.93 52.27 -34.12
C ASN A 153 8.27 51.29 -35.25
N PHE A 154 7.31 50.49 -35.73
CA PHE A 154 7.56 49.56 -36.82
C PHE A 154 7.63 50.27 -38.16
N ILE A 155 8.53 49.80 -39.02
CA ILE A 155 8.73 50.34 -40.37
C ILE A 155 7.59 49.83 -41.26
N THR A 156 6.78 50.75 -41.76
CA THR A 156 5.73 50.49 -42.76
C THR A 156 6.26 50.81 -44.16
N PRO A 157 5.57 50.36 -45.25
CA PRO A 157 5.98 50.67 -46.61
C PRO A 157 6.08 52.18 -46.90
N GLU A 158 5.33 52.99 -46.16
CA GLU A 158 5.29 54.45 -46.29
C GLU A 158 6.48 55.14 -45.61
N ASN A 159 7.03 54.57 -44.52
CA ASN A 159 8.12 55.14 -43.72
C ASN A 159 9.47 54.45 -44.01
N ILE A 160 9.59 53.73 -45.13
CA ILE A 160 10.75 52.87 -45.37
C ILE A 160 12.00 53.67 -45.74
N ASP A 161 11.85 54.68 -46.61
CA ASP A 161 12.96 55.49 -47.11
C ASP A 161 13.54 56.38 -46.00
N GLU A 162 12.67 57.04 -45.22
CA GLU A 162 13.06 57.87 -44.07
C GLU A 162 13.79 57.05 -42.98
N SER A 163 13.33 55.82 -42.72
CA SER A 163 13.97 54.93 -41.75
C SER A 163 15.35 54.45 -42.21
N ILE A 164 15.55 54.24 -43.52
CA ILE A 164 16.85 53.85 -44.09
C ILE A 164 17.86 54.99 -43.93
N GLU A 165 17.48 56.22 -44.27
CA GLU A 165 18.35 57.39 -44.12
C GLU A 165 18.77 57.59 -42.65
N HIS A 166 17.81 57.55 -41.72
CA HIS A 166 18.10 57.67 -40.28
C HIS A 166 19.06 56.59 -39.77
N ALA A 167 18.93 55.35 -40.25
CA ALA A 167 19.80 54.25 -39.84
C ALA A 167 21.23 54.39 -40.38
N VAL A 168 21.42 54.96 -41.57
CA VAL A 168 22.74 55.25 -42.14
C VAL A 168 23.42 56.40 -41.40
N GLU A 169 22.66 57.44 -41.04
CA GLU A 169 23.17 58.60 -40.30
C GLU A 169 23.53 58.26 -38.84
N ASN A 170 22.76 57.38 -38.19
CA ASN A 170 22.92 57.04 -36.78
C ASN A 170 23.31 55.56 -36.58
N PRO A 171 24.58 55.16 -36.82
CA PRO A 171 25.02 53.79 -36.60
C PRO A 171 25.02 53.43 -35.11
N THR A 172 24.18 52.48 -34.71
CA THR A 172 24.11 51.97 -33.33
C THR A 172 25.15 50.86 -33.11
N ASP A 173 25.84 50.91 -31.96
CA ASP A 173 26.85 49.92 -31.57
C ASP A 173 26.38 49.18 -30.31
N TYR A 174 26.28 47.85 -30.39
CA TYR A 174 25.88 46.99 -29.28
C TYR A 174 27.08 46.31 -28.61
N ASN A 175 28.31 46.61 -29.02
CA ASN A 175 29.50 46.03 -28.42
C ASN A 175 29.74 46.63 -27.03
N PHE A 176 29.74 45.78 -26.01
CA PHE A 176 30.16 46.13 -24.66
C PHE A 176 31.03 45.02 -24.06
N ALA A 177 31.98 45.40 -23.21
CA ALA A 177 32.74 44.46 -22.41
C ALA A 177 32.11 44.33 -21.02
N LEU A 178 32.32 43.19 -20.36
CA LEU A 178 31.91 42.98 -18.98
C LEU A 178 33.14 42.96 -18.07
N GLU A 179 33.05 43.69 -16.98
CA GLU A 179 34.03 43.63 -15.90
C GLU A 179 33.73 42.45 -14.97
N LEU A 180 34.71 42.07 -14.15
CA LEU A 180 34.59 40.95 -13.20
C LEU A 180 33.46 41.17 -12.17
N ASP A 181 33.14 42.43 -11.87
CA ASP A 181 32.06 42.83 -10.95
C ASP A 181 30.68 42.88 -11.64
N GLY A 182 30.60 42.55 -12.93
CA GLY A 182 29.37 42.58 -13.73
C GLY A 182 29.01 43.95 -14.31
N GLY A 183 29.90 44.95 -14.19
CA GLY A 183 29.76 46.25 -14.84
C GLY A 183 29.85 46.13 -16.37
N LYS A 184 29.02 46.89 -17.10
CA LYS A 184 29.07 46.98 -18.57
C LYS A 184 29.93 48.18 -18.96
N PHE A 185 30.88 47.97 -19.85
CA PHE A 185 31.75 49.01 -20.41
C PHE A 185 31.42 49.25 -21.89
N LEU A 186 30.96 50.46 -22.23
CA LEU A 186 30.51 50.83 -23.58
C LEU A 186 31.66 51.55 -24.32
N GLY A 187 32.53 50.77 -24.96
CA GLY A 187 33.87 51.19 -25.37
C GLY A 187 34.00 52.30 -26.42
N ARG A 188 32.91 52.78 -27.05
CA ARG A 188 32.98 53.81 -28.10
C ARG A 188 33.03 55.25 -27.56
N ASN A 189 32.37 55.50 -26.43
CA ASN A 189 32.25 56.83 -25.82
C ASN A 189 32.88 56.90 -24.41
N GLU A 190 33.15 55.76 -23.79
CA GLU A 190 33.71 55.68 -22.44
C GLU A 190 35.22 55.42 -22.52
N VAL A 191 36.00 56.23 -21.81
CA VAL A 191 37.44 55.99 -21.63
C VAL A 191 37.62 55.08 -20.42
N TYR A 192 38.30 53.96 -20.59
CA TYR A 192 38.60 53.04 -19.49
C TYR A 192 39.46 53.75 -18.45
N LYS A 193 38.93 53.94 -17.24
CA LYS A 193 39.67 54.54 -16.13
C LYS A 193 40.53 53.46 -15.49
N LEU A 194 41.83 53.48 -15.79
CA LEU A 194 42.81 52.67 -15.07
C LEU A 194 42.84 53.11 -13.60
N ASN A 195 42.44 52.24 -12.68
CA ASN A 195 42.63 52.48 -11.25
C ASN A 195 44.14 52.54 -10.96
N GLU A 196 44.63 53.70 -10.50
CA GLU A 196 46.07 53.93 -10.24
C GLU A 196 46.66 53.03 -9.12
N GLN A 197 45.82 52.27 -8.41
CA GLN A 197 46.22 51.47 -7.25
C GLN A 197 46.98 50.18 -7.60
N GLU A 198 47.01 49.75 -8.88
CA GLU A 198 47.72 48.53 -9.28
C GLU A 198 49.18 48.77 -9.75
N LYS A 199 49.64 50.03 -9.86
CA LYS A 199 51.03 50.34 -10.29
C LYS A 199 52.10 50.14 -9.21
N ILE A 200 51.72 49.73 -8.00
CA ILE A 200 52.67 49.47 -6.89
C ILE A 200 52.67 47.97 -6.54
N SER A 201 53.15 47.12 -7.43
CA SER A 201 53.52 45.72 -7.07
C SER A 201 54.43 45.03 -8.11
N ALA A 202 55.35 45.75 -8.76
CA ALA A 202 56.37 45.13 -9.62
C ALA A 202 57.70 45.91 -9.66
N GLN A 203 58.22 46.29 -8.49
CA GLN A 203 59.64 46.54 -8.28
C GLN A 203 60.02 46.16 -6.84
N GLN A 204 60.28 44.87 -6.62
CA GLN A 204 61.33 44.27 -5.79
C GLN A 204 61.11 42.76 -5.69
#